data_AF-A0A2V8IU96-F1
#
_entry.id   AF-A0A2V8IU96-F1
#
_cell.length_a   1.000
_cell.length_b   1.000
_cell.length_c   1.000
_cell.angle_alpha   90.00
_cell.angle_beta   90.00
_cell.angle_gamma   90.00
#
_symmetry.space_group_name_H-M   'P 1'
#
loop_
_entity.id
_entity.type
_entity.pdbx_description
1 polymer ?
#
loop_
_entity_poly.entity_id
_entity_poly.type
_entity_poly.pdbx_seq_one_letter_code
_entity_poly.pdbx_strand_id
1 'polypeptide(L)'
;MFMIAVAAILATERIVRHSLPRRWFILVTLVVFVCLPFANGGFRPARALGNSLWFLPGLYADQDVRSSGPLVAHSLDRMPIIERTFFDQIVDDLCATPPRLLAVEKAEAAPAARRALDLIAYYSQSPRAARLLSAYAPDETLGPFTLYRAVAAACPPQGAAVR
;
A
#
# COMPACT_ATOMS: atom_id res chain seq x y z
N MET A 1 20.88 0.77 2.81
CA MET A 1 19.69 0.53 1.95
C MET A 1 19.48 -0.96 1.63
N PHE A 2 20.52 -1.71 1.24
CA PHE A 2 20.42 -3.15 0.88
C PHE A 2 19.76 -4.04 1.94
N MET A 3 20.08 -3.84 3.24
CA MET A 3 19.51 -4.63 4.33
C MET A 3 17.99 -4.50 4.50
N ILE A 4 17.40 -3.35 4.15
CA ILE A 4 15.95 -3.12 4.24
C ILE A 4 15.23 -3.90 3.14
N ALA A 5 15.78 -3.87 1.92
CA ALA A 5 15.25 -4.65 0.80
C ALA A 5 15.30 -6.16 1.10
N VAL A 6 16.41 -6.66 1.66
CA VAL A 6 16.53 -8.06 2.08
C VAL A 6 15.50 -8.39 3.17
N ALA A 7 15.34 -7.54 4.20
CA ALA A 7 14.34 -7.77 5.25
C ALA A 7 12.90 -7.79 4.70
N ALA A 8 12.58 -6.90 3.75
CA ALA A 8 11.28 -6.87 3.09
C ALA A 8 11.05 -8.13 2.24
N ILE A 9 12.06 -8.58 1.50
CA ILE A 9 12.02 -9.82 0.70
C ILE A 9 11.79 -11.03 1.63
N LEU A 10 12.58 -11.16 2.69
CA LEU A 10 12.45 -12.26 3.66
C LEU A 10 11.13 -12.23 4.42
N ALA A 11 10.65 -11.04 4.81
CA ALA A 11 9.34 -10.89 5.43
C ALA A 11 8.24 -11.32 4.46
N THR A 12 8.36 -10.94 3.18
CA THR A 12 7.37 -11.33 2.17
C THR A 12 7.42 -12.83 1.91
N GLU A 13 8.60 -13.43 1.81
CA GLU A 13 8.75 -14.87 1.68
C GLU A 13 8.14 -15.61 2.87
N ARG A 14 8.35 -15.09 4.09
CA ARG A 14 7.74 -15.63 5.30
C ARG A 14 6.23 -15.50 5.31
N ILE A 15 5.67 -14.35 4.90
CA ILE A 15 4.23 -14.14 4.72
C ILE A 15 3.67 -15.16 3.73
N VAL A 16 4.30 -15.31 2.56
CA VAL A 16 3.88 -16.26 1.53
C VAL A 16 3.91 -17.69 2.06
N ARG A 17 5.00 -18.11 2.72
CA ARG A 17 5.11 -19.45 3.29
C ARG A 17 4.12 -19.71 4.44
N HIS A 18 3.85 -18.71 5.27
CA HIS A 18 2.98 -18.84 6.43
C HIS A 18 1.50 -18.91 6.04
N SER A 19 1.05 -17.96 5.23
CA SER A 19 -0.37 -17.85 4.88
C SER A 19 -0.81 -18.85 3.81
N LEU A 20 0.12 -19.61 3.19
CA LEU A 20 -0.17 -20.52 2.06
C LEU A 20 0.74 -21.76 1.97
N PRO A 21 0.40 -22.87 2.66
CA PRO A 21 1.10 -24.13 2.38
C PRO A 21 0.73 -24.75 1.03
N ARG A 22 -0.43 -24.42 0.40
CA ARG A 22 -0.94 -25.15 -0.79
C ARG A 22 -1.89 -24.41 -1.78
N ARG A 23 -2.07 -23.08 -1.74
CA ARG A 23 -3.04 -22.37 -2.63
C ARG A 23 -2.51 -21.05 -3.19
N TRP A 24 -3.04 -20.64 -4.35
CA TRP A 24 -2.58 -19.51 -5.19
C TRP A 24 -3.34 -18.20 -4.86
N PHE A 25 -2.67 -17.04 -4.76
CA PHE A 25 -3.30 -15.71 -4.70
C PHE A 25 -2.37 -14.55 -5.11
N ILE A 26 -2.95 -13.36 -5.27
CA ILE A 26 -2.25 -12.08 -5.42
C ILE A 26 -2.07 -11.45 -4.02
N LEU A 27 -0.81 -11.27 -3.60
CA LEU A 27 -0.45 -10.46 -2.44
C LEU A 27 -0.07 -9.06 -2.93
N VAL A 28 -0.69 -8.03 -2.34
CA VAL A 28 -0.25 -6.64 -2.53
C VAL A 28 0.33 -6.16 -1.22
N THR A 29 1.64 -5.99 -1.20
CA THR A 29 2.34 -5.43 -0.04
C THR A 29 2.40 -3.91 -0.21
N LEU A 30 1.56 -3.21 0.55
CA LEU A 30 1.65 -1.77 0.79
C LEU A 30 2.77 -1.51 1.81
N VAL A 31 4.00 -1.78 1.39
CA VAL A 31 5.15 -1.15 2.01
C VAL A 31 5.32 0.19 1.32
N VAL A 32 5.87 1.15 2.04
CA VAL A 32 6.53 2.31 1.46
C VAL A 32 7.57 1.92 0.37
N PHE A 33 7.97 0.64 0.31
CA PHE A 33 8.83 0.01 -0.69
C PHE A 33 8.10 -1.07 -1.52
N VAL A 34 7.87 -0.79 -2.81
CA VAL A 34 7.60 -1.79 -3.86
C VAL A 34 6.42 -2.73 -3.59
N CYS A 35 5.31 -2.48 -4.27
CA CYS A 35 4.27 -3.49 -4.46
C CYS A 35 4.83 -4.60 -5.36
N LEU A 36 5.32 -5.69 -4.76
CA LEU A 36 5.63 -6.91 -5.49
C LEU A 36 4.38 -7.80 -5.52
N PRO A 37 3.64 -7.85 -6.65
CA PRO A 37 2.59 -8.85 -6.79
C PRO A 37 3.25 -10.23 -6.91
N PHE A 38 3.19 -11.04 -5.85
CA PHE A 38 3.55 -12.45 -5.94
C PHE A 38 2.40 -13.19 -6.65
N ALA A 39 2.61 -13.57 -7.91
CA ALA A 39 1.75 -14.50 -8.64
C ALA A 39 2.63 -15.36 -9.55
N ASN A 40 2.64 -16.67 -9.33
CA ASN A 40 3.23 -17.61 -10.27
C ASN A 40 2.08 -18.20 -11.13
N GLY A 41 1.94 -17.71 -12.36
CA GLY A 41 0.94 -18.21 -13.34
C GLY A 41 0.06 -17.11 -13.93
N GLY A 42 0.57 -16.36 -14.92
CA GLY A 42 -0.21 -15.42 -15.72
C GLY A 42 -0.03 -13.95 -15.30
N PHE A 43 1.15 -13.42 -15.57
CA PHE A 43 1.49 -12.02 -15.32
C PHE A 43 0.71 -11.10 -16.28
N ARG A 44 -0.33 -10.42 -15.79
CA ARG A 44 -0.63 -9.08 -16.30
C ARG A 44 0.03 -8.12 -15.33
N PRO A 45 1.13 -7.46 -15.69
CA PRO A 45 1.64 -6.39 -14.85
C PRO A 45 0.49 -5.42 -14.64
N ALA A 46 0.05 -5.23 -13.40
CA ALA A 46 -0.64 -3.99 -13.08
C ALA A 46 0.34 -2.90 -13.51
N ARG A 47 -0.01 -2.17 -14.57
CA ARG A 47 0.93 -1.34 -15.36
C ARG A 47 1.60 -0.22 -14.54
N ALA A 48 1.30 -0.12 -13.26
CA ALA A 48 1.49 1.07 -12.44
C ALA A 48 2.05 0.81 -11.02
N LEU A 49 2.23 -0.45 -10.60
CA LEU A 49 2.72 -0.78 -9.24
C LEU A 49 4.23 -0.53 -9.02
N GLY A 50 4.92 0.06 -9.99
CA GLY A 50 6.34 0.42 -9.89
C GLY A 50 6.62 1.70 -9.11
N ASN A 51 5.60 2.44 -8.69
CA ASN A 51 5.77 3.79 -8.15
C ASN A 51 5.63 3.77 -6.63
N SER A 52 6.74 3.54 -5.91
CA SER A 52 6.77 3.91 -4.50
C SER A 52 6.84 5.43 -4.40
N LEU A 53 5.83 6.04 -3.78
CA LEU A 53 5.74 7.48 -3.47
C LEU A 53 6.98 8.04 -2.76
N TRP A 54 7.81 7.17 -2.19
CA TRP A 54 9.06 7.50 -1.51
C TRP A 54 10.27 7.84 -2.41
N PHE A 55 10.19 7.63 -3.73
CA PHE A 55 11.24 8.10 -4.66
C PHE A 55 11.13 9.58 -5.02
N LEU A 56 10.24 10.32 -4.38
CA LEU A 56 10.17 11.77 -4.56
C LEU A 56 10.67 12.49 -3.29
N PRO A 57 12.00 12.50 -3.03
CA PRO A 57 12.59 13.52 -2.18
C PRO A 57 11.97 14.87 -2.54
N GLY A 58 11.46 15.59 -1.53
CA GLY A 58 10.81 16.88 -1.75
C GLY A 58 9.30 16.89 -1.58
N LEU A 59 8.60 15.76 -1.68
CA LEU A 59 7.13 15.75 -1.52
C LEU A 59 6.68 16.26 -0.15
N TYR A 60 7.44 15.94 0.89
CA TYR A 60 7.19 16.34 2.28
C TYR A 60 8.32 17.21 2.84
N ALA A 61 9.07 17.92 1.96
CA ALA A 61 10.22 18.73 2.38
C ALA A 61 9.82 19.87 3.33
N ASP A 62 8.58 20.36 3.23
CA ASP A 62 7.99 21.33 4.15
C ASP A 62 7.88 20.79 5.59
N GLN A 63 7.78 19.47 5.75
CA GLN A 63 7.72 18.79 7.05
C GLN A 63 9.09 18.26 7.51
N ASP A 64 10.09 18.23 6.64
CA ASP A 64 11.35 17.49 6.85
C ASP A 64 12.40 18.26 7.67
N VAL A 65 12.27 19.58 7.79
CA VAL A 65 13.38 20.43 8.27
C VAL A 65 13.63 20.31 9.78
N ARG A 66 12.65 19.94 10.63
CA ARG A 66 12.80 20.00 12.10
C ARG A 66 12.01 19.01 12.96
N SER A 67 11.10 18.20 12.41
CA SER A 67 10.20 17.39 13.25
C SER A 67 10.64 15.93 13.36
N SER A 68 10.94 15.47 14.59
CA SER A 68 10.92 14.05 14.91
C SER A 68 9.46 13.60 15.08
N GLY A 69 9.00 12.66 14.26
CA GLY A 69 7.64 12.11 14.36
C GLY A 69 7.12 11.52 13.05
N PRO A 70 5.92 10.92 13.06
CA PRO A 70 5.25 10.46 11.85
C PRO A 70 5.00 11.64 10.89
N LEU A 71 4.96 11.35 9.58
CA LEU A 71 4.53 12.29 8.56
C LEU A 71 3.04 12.59 8.72
N VAL A 72 2.68 13.85 8.52
CA VAL A 72 1.29 14.25 8.41
C VAL A 72 0.95 14.25 6.93
N ALA A 73 0.08 13.33 6.52
CA ALA A 73 -0.43 13.28 5.15
C ALA A 73 -0.96 14.64 4.69
N HIS A 74 -0.65 15.04 3.46
CA HIS A 74 -1.37 16.14 2.83
C HIS A 74 -2.84 15.77 2.66
N SER A 75 -3.73 16.74 2.89
CA SER A 75 -5.13 16.60 2.53
C SER A 75 -5.27 16.57 0.99
N LEU A 76 -6.34 15.96 0.47
CA LEU A 76 -6.54 15.81 -0.99
C LEU A 76 -6.48 17.14 -1.77
N ASP A 77 -6.86 18.26 -1.15
CA ASP A 77 -6.80 19.63 -1.72
C ASP A 77 -5.40 20.26 -1.62
N ARG A 78 -4.53 19.72 -0.76
CA ARG A 78 -3.16 20.19 -0.53
C ARG A 78 -2.10 19.32 -1.20
N MET A 79 -2.45 18.13 -1.69
CA MET A 79 -1.54 17.26 -2.42
C MET A 79 -1.00 17.97 -3.67
N PRO A 80 0.34 18.08 -3.85
CA PRO A 80 0.92 18.47 -5.12
C PRO A 80 0.44 17.58 -6.26
N ILE A 81 0.41 18.10 -7.49
CA ILE A 81 -0.11 17.38 -8.68
C ILE A 81 0.49 15.98 -8.81
N ILE A 82 1.80 15.85 -8.57
CA ILE A 82 2.51 14.58 -8.68
C ILE A 82 2.08 13.58 -7.60
N GLU A 83 1.96 14.00 -6.33
CA GLU A 83 1.45 13.16 -5.25
C GLU A 83 0.01 12.74 -5.54
N ARG A 84 -0.84 13.67 -5.95
CA ARG A 84 -2.24 13.42 -6.29
C ARG A 84 -2.40 12.42 -7.42
N THR A 85 -1.57 12.54 -8.46
CA THR A 85 -1.59 11.61 -9.61
C THR A 85 -1.27 10.19 -9.16
N PHE A 86 -0.24 10.00 -8.35
CA PHE A 86 0.13 8.68 -7.82
C PHE A 86 -0.92 8.14 -6.85
N PHE A 87 -1.46 9.00 -6.00
CA PHE A 87 -2.54 8.66 -5.08
C PHE A 87 -3.74 8.10 -5.86
N ASP A 88 -4.24 8.84 -6.85
CA ASP A 88 -5.41 8.43 -7.63
C ASP A 88 -5.14 7.14 -8.43
N GLN A 89 -3.94 7.00 -9.00
CA GLN A 89 -3.55 5.80 -9.73
C GLN A 89 -3.57 4.53 -8.86
N ILE A 90 -3.06 4.61 -7.63
CA ILE A 90 -3.08 3.47 -6.70
C ILE A 90 -4.51 3.12 -6.29
N VAL A 91 -5.35 4.13 -6.04
CA VAL A 91 -6.76 3.91 -5.71
C VAL A 91 -7.50 3.25 -6.89
N ASP A 92 -7.22 3.68 -8.12
CA ASP A 92 -7.81 3.10 -9.31
C ASP A 92 -7.38 1.64 -9.52
N ASP A 93 -6.09 1.34 -9.38
CA ASP A 93 -5.56 -0.03 -9.49
C ASP A 93 -6.16 -0.96 -8.44
N LEU A 94 -6.19 -0.52 -7.18
CA LEU A 94 -6.75 -1.30 -6.08
C LEU A 94 -8.26 -1.56 -6.27
N CYS A 95 -9.01 -0.59 -6.80
CA CYS A 95 -10.41 -0.80 -7.11
C CYS A 95 -10.63 -1.69 -8.35
N ALA A 96 -9.77 -1.58 -9.36
CA ALA A 96 -9.88 -2.36 -10.59
C ALA A 96 -9.58 -3.85 -10.34
N THR A 97 -8.59 -4.15 -9.49
CA THR A 97 -8.23 -5.51 -9.10
C THR A 97 -8.02 -5.62 -7.58
N PRO A 98 -9.10 -5.71 -6.78
CA PRO A 98 -8.97 -5.78 -5.33
C PRO A 98 -8.17 -7.01 -4.89
N PRO A 99 -7.05 -6.83 -4.17
CA PRO A 99 -6.26 -7.97 -3.69
C PRO A 99 -7.00 -8.73 -2.59
N ARG A 100 -6.77 -10.03 -2.46
CA ARG A 100 -7.36 -10.83 -1.38
C ARG A 100 -6.68 -10.59 -0.03
N LEU A 101 -5.44 -10.12 -0.07
CA LEU A 101 -4.57 -9.90 1.07
C LEU A 101 -3.76 -8.63 0.83
N LEU A 102 -3.84 -7.70 1.78
CA LEU A 102 -3.02 -6.51 1.84
C LEU A 102 -2.01 -6.69 2.98
N ALA A 103 -0.76 -6.34 2.75
CA ALA A 103 0.22 -6.23 3.83
C ALA A 103 0.58 -4.75 3.98
N VAL A 104 0.26 -4.15 5.13
CA VAL A 104 0.48 -2.72 5.37
C VAL A 104 1.50 -2.55 6.46
N GLU A 105 2.49 -1.72 6.20
CA GLU A 105 3.50 -1.40 7.19
C GLU A 105 2.94 -0.61 8.37
N LYS A 106 3.29 -1.01 9.58
CA LYS A 106 2.97 -0.27 10.79
C LYS A 106 3.76 1.03 10.82
N ALA A 107 3.08 2.13 11.10
CA ALA A 107 3.72 3.43 11.26
C ALA A 107 4.91 3.35 12.26
N GLU A 108 4.68 2.75 13.43
CA GLU A 108 5.69 2.64 14.49
C GLU A 108 6.91 1.77 14.13
N ALA A 109 6.82 0.95 13.09
CA ALA A 109 7.89 0.03 12.67
C ALA A 109 8.86 0.64 11.65
N ALA A 110 8.71 1.93 11.35
CA ALA A 110 9.61 2.64 10.46
C ALA A 110 11.02 2.81 11.11
N PRO A 111 12.11 2.25 10.55
CA PRO A 111 13.48 2.54 10.98
C PRO A 111 13.72 4.04 11.19
N ALA A 112 14.53 4.40 12.18
CA ALA A 112 14.79 5.79 12.58
C ALA A 112 15.21 6.73 11.43
N ALA A 113 15.77 6.19 10.34
CA ALA A 113 16.13 6.93 9.13
C ALA A 113 14.93 7.27 8.22
N ARG A 114 13.71 6.84 8.57
CA ARG A 114 12.49 7.13 7.83
C ARG A 114 11.34 7.49 8.76
N ARG A 115 10.58 8.51 8.37
CA ARG A 115 9.35 8.86 9.04
C ARG A 115 8.24 7.91 8.62
N ALA A 116 7.42 7.56 9.60
CA ALA A 116 6.25 6.73 9.43
C ALA A 116 5.11 7.48 8.74
N LEU A 117 4.37 6.82 7.84
CA LEU A 117 3.11 7.32 7.33
C LEU A 117 2.05 6.24 7.56
N ASP A 118 0.93 6.60 8.17
CA ASP A 118 -0.22 5.71 8.27
C ASP A 118 -0.88 5.58 6.90
N LEU A 119 -0.57 4.50 6.18
CA LEU A 119 -1.05 4.27 4.82
C LEU A 119 -2.55 4.01 4.77
N ILE A 120 -3.14 3.40 5.80
CA ILE A 120 -4.60 3.19 5.85
C ILE A 120 -5.28 4.54 5.96
N ALA A 121 -4.84 5.39 6.89
CA ALA A 121 -5.38 6.74 7.04
C ALA A 121 -5.15 7.59 5.78
N TYR A 122 -3.94 7.53 5.20
CA TYR A 122 -3.56 8.26 4.00
C TYR A 122 -4.51 7.96 2.83
N TYR A 123 -4.69 6.69 2.46
CA TYR A 123 -5.58 6.33 1.34
C TYR A 123 -7.05 6.51 1.68
N SER A 124 -7.46 6.33 2.94
CA SER A 124 -8.85 6.53 3.37
C SER A 124 -9.35 7.97 3.24
N GLN A 125 -8.49 8.93 2.91
CA GLN A 125 -8.92 10.27 2.50
C GLN A 125 -9.83 10.25 1.26
N SER A 126 -9.66 9.27 0.36
CA SER A 126 -10.57 9.08 -0.78
C SER A 126 -11.79 8.26 -0.38
N PRO A 127 -13.03 8.75 -0.61
CA PRO A 127 -14.24 7.96 -0.34
C PRO A 127 -14.29 6.62 -1.10
N ARG A 128 -13.59 6.51 -2.24
CA ARG A 128 -13.49 5.25 -3.00
C ARG A 128 -12.58 4.26 -2.28
N ALA A 129 -11.38 4.71 -1.91
CA ALA A 129 -10.42 3.90 -1.19
C ALA A 129 -10.87 3.55 0.22
N ALA A 130 -11.52 4.47 0.95
CA ALA A 130 -12.09 4.20 2.27
C ALA A 130 -13.11 3.05 2.21
N ARG A 131 -14.00 3.06 1.21
CA ARG A 131 -14.96 1.96 0.98
C ARG A 131 -14.24 0.65 0.66
N LEU A 132 -13.24 0.68 -0.23
CA LEU A 132 -12.40 -0.49 -0.51
C LEU A 132 -11.78 -1.05 0.77
N LEU A 133 -11.06 -0.23 1.54
CA LEU A 133 -10.33 -0.65 2.73
C LEU A 133 -11.26 -1.14 3.85
N SER A 134 -12.50 -0.63 3.93
CA SER A 134 -13.51 -1.12 4.87
C SER A 134 -13.93 -2.58 4.63
N ALA A 135 -13.69 -3.10 3.42
CA ALA A 135 -13.92 -4.50 3.09
C ALA A 135 -12.77 -5.43 3.51
N TYR A 136 -11.77 -4.91 4.23
CA TYR A 136 -10.65 -5.68 4.75
C TYR A 136 -10.66 -5.68 6.28
N ALA A 137 -10.42 -6.84 6.87
CA ALA A 137 -10.24 -6.98 8.31
C ALA A 137 -8.76 -7.27 8.63
N PRO A 138 -8.21 -6.77 9.74
CA PRO A 138 -6.90 -7.17 10.20
C PRO A 138 -6.90 -8.68 10.50
N ASP A 139 -5.90 -9.38 10.02
CA ASP A 139 -5.76 -10.83 10.15
C ASP A 139 -4.64 -11.17 11.14
N GLU A 140 -3.41 -10.78 10.82
CA GLU A 140 -2.23 -11.06 11.64
C GLU A 140 -1.15 -9.98 11.52
N THR A 141 -0.14 -10.04 12.39
CA THR A 141 1.08 -9.22 12.29
C THR A 141 2.26 -10.10 11.90
N LEU A 142 2.99 -9.71 10.85
CA LEU A 142 4.22 -10.38 10.42
C LEU A 142 5.35 -9.36 10.31
N GLY A 143 6.18 -9.30 11.35
CA GLY A 143 7.27 -8.32 11.46
C GLY A 143 6.73 -6.89 11.52
N PRO A 144 7.18 -5.98 10.64
CA PRO A 144 6.70 -4.60 10.61
C PRO A 144 5.34 -4.46 9.91
N PHE A 145 4.73 -5.55 9.43
CA PHE A 145 3.50 -5.52 8.64
C PHE A 145 2.29 -6.00 9.44
N THR A 146 1.17 -5.33 9.25
CA THR A 146 -0.16 -5.86 9.54
C THR A 146 -0.75 -6.41 8.26
N LEU A 147 -1.16 -7.67 8.27
CA LEU A 147 -1.90 -8.27 7.18
C LEU A 147 -3.39 -7.96 7.33
N TYR A 148 -4.03 -7.59 6.22
CA TYR A 148 -5.45 -7.34 6.12
C TYR A 148 -6.05 -8.24 5.05
N ARG A 149 -7.06 -9.00 5.41
CA ARG A 149 -7.73 -9.96 4.51
C ARG A 149 -9.07 -9.40 4.05
N ALA A 150 -9.36 -9.55 2.76
CA ALA A 150 -10.66 -9.19 2.22
C ALA A 150 -11.76 -10.05 2.86
N VAL A 151 -12.76 -9.42 3.46
CA VAL A 151 -13.96 -10.05 4.06
C VAL A 151 -15.21 -9.83 3.22
N ALA A 152 -15.17 -8.88 2.27
CA ALA A 152 -16.25 -8.58 1.34
C ALA A 152 -15.70 -8.17 -0.03
N ALA A 153 -16.58 -8.06 -1.03
CA ALA A 153 -16.23 -7.44 -2.31
C ALA A 153 -15.98 -5.93 -2.10
N ALA A 154 -14.82 -5.45 -2.54
CA ALA A 154 -14.26 -4.21 -2.02
C ALA A 154 -14.57 -2.95 -2.87
N CYS A 155 -14.73 -3.04 -4.19
CA CYS A 155 -15.22 -1.91 -5.01
C CYS A 155 -16.44 -2.30 -5.83
N PRO A 156 -17.52 -1.48 -5.84
CA PRO A 156 -18.57 -1.64 -6.82
C PRO A 156 -17.97 -1.43 -8.22
N PRO A 157 -18.43 -2.17 -9.25
CA PRO A 157 -18.04 -1.88 -10.63
C PRO A 157 -18.33 -0.40 -10.87
N GLN A 158 -17.33 0.36 -11.31
CA GLN A 158 -17.53 1.75 -11.68
C GLN A 158 -18.69 1.75 -12.68
N GLY A 159 -19.81 2.37 -12.31
CA GLY A 159 -20.97 2.44 -13.19
C GLY A 159 -20.46 2.90 -14.54
N ALA A 160 -20.68 2.08 -15.56
CA ALA A 160 -20.14 2.32 -16.90
C ALA A 160 -20.39 3.79 -17.23
N ALA A 161 -19.31 4.55 -17.41
CA ALA A 161 -19.42 5.98 -17.67
C ALA A 161 -20.46 6.15 -18.77
N VAL A 162 -21.56 6.84 -18.44
CA VAL A 162 -22.59 7.18 -19.41
C VAL A 162 -21.88 8.07 -20.43
N ARG A 163 -21.56 7.47 -21.58
CA ARG A 163 -20.94 8.16 -22.71
C ARG A 163 -21.95 9.06 -23.39
#